data_AF-A0A0F9CAN9-F1
#
_entry.id   AF-A0A0F9CAN9-F1
#
_cell.length_a   1.000
_cell.length_b   1.000
_cell.length_c   1.000
_cell.angle_alpha   90.00
_cell.angle_beta   90.00
_cell.angle_gamma   90.00
#
_symmetry.space_group_name_H-M   'P 1'
#
loop_
_entity.id
_entity.type
_entity.pdbx_description
1 polymer ?
#
loop_
_entity_poly.entity_id
_entity_poly.type
_entity_poly.pdbx_seq_one_letter_code
_entity_poly.pdbx_strand_id
1 'polypeptide(L)'
;GSIMKMSEAVFSVHNTLNMKYGKSDTELFPIDWEDSRWKNTSEIEGLFTGMVTVALAGGFDTEDSLVLSQADPLPCTIRAIIPRLEKTGR
;
A
#
# COMPACT_ATOMS: atom_id res chain seq x y z
N GLY A 1 10.76 2.88 27.23
CA GLY A 1 10.98 3.40 25.87
C GLY A 1 10.24 2.46 24.94
N SER A 2 9.32 2.98 24.13
CA SER A 2 8.45 2.15 23.29
C SER A 2 8.97 2.07 21.87
N ILE A 3 8.96 0.86 21.29
CA ILE A 3 9.28 0.64 19.89
C ILE A 3 7.96 0.67 19.11
N MET A 4 7.88 1.54 18.11
CA MET A 4 6.76 1.62 17.17
C MET A 4 7.18 0.92 15.87
N LYS A 5 6.35 0.02 15.37
CA LYS A 5 6.55 -0.62 14.06
C LYS A 5 5.26 -0.54 13.25
N MET A 6 5.39 -0.36 11.94
CA MET A 6 4.29 -0.49 10.99
C MET A 6 4.39 -1.85 10.30
N SER A 7 3.55 -2.80 10.73
CA SER A 7 3.49 -4.15 10.14
C SER A 7 2.64 -4.20 8.88
N GLU A 8 1.64 -3.33 8.78
CA GLU A 8 0.72 -3.23 7.66
C GLU A 8 0.42 -1.76 7.32
N ALA A 9 0.09 -1.51 6.05
CA ALA A 9 -0.46 -0.23 5.61
C ALA A 9 -1.71 -0.47 4.78
N VAL A 10 -2.71 0.40 4.94
CA VAL A 10 -3.89 0.42 4.07
C VAL A 10 -3.78 1.59 3.12
N PHE A 11 -3.86 1.30 1.82
CA PHE A 11 -3.91 2.31 0.77
C PHE A 11 -5.33 2.45 0.27
N SER A 12 -5.89 3.66 0.36
CA SER A 12 -7.13 4.02 -0.33
C SER A 12 -6.76 4.59 -1.70
N VAL A 13 -7.09 3.86 -2.75
CA VAL A 13 -6.79 4.25 -4.13
C VAL A 13 -8.05 4.58 -4.91
N HIS A 14 -7.90 5.33 -5.99
CA HIS A 14 -8.97 5.66 -6.91
C HIS A 14 -8.50 5.44 -8.34
N ASN A 15 -9.28 4.69 -9.12
CA ASN A 15 -9.04 4.40 -10.52
C ASN A 15 -7.56 4.11 -10.82
N THR A 16 -6.95 3.25 -10.01
CA THR A 16 -5.52 2.94 -10.04
C THR A 16 -5.30 1.56 -10.64
N LEU A 17 -4.21 1.36 -11.38
CA LEU A 17 -3.86 0.07 -11.97
C LEU A 17 -2.37 -0.24 -11.76
N ASN A 18 -2.08 -1.48 -11.38
CA ASN A 18 -0.72 -2.03 -11.30
C ASN A 18 0.25 -1.22 -10.41
N MET A 19 -0.26 -0.51 -9.41
CA MET A 19 0.58 0.12 -8.39
C MET A 19 1.37 -0.94 -7.61
N LYS A 20 2.63 -0.63 -7.33
CA LYS A 20 3.57 -1.40 -6.52
C LYS A 20 3.96 -0.59 -5.29
N TYR A 21 4.37 -1.28 -4.24
CA TYR A 21 4.82 -0.65 -2.99
C TYR A 21 6.13 -1.28 -2.53
N GLY A 22 6.95 -0.55 -1.78
CA GLY A 22 8.23 -1.08 -1.31
C GLY A 22 9.01 -0.14 -0.41
N LYS A 23 10.21 -0.59 -0.02
CA LYS A 23 11.16 0.20 0.81
C LYS A 23 12.05 1.13 -0.03
N SER A 24 12.17 0.84 -1.32
CA SER A 24 12.98 1.60 -2.27
C SER A 24 12.50 1.35 -3.70
N ASP A 25 13.00 2.15 -4.64
CA ASP A 25 12.67 2.00 -6.07
C ASP A 25 13.15 0.67 -6.67
N THR A 26 14.08 -0.03 -6.00
CA THR A 26 14.62 -1.34 -6.43
C THR A 26 13.95 -2.52 -5.73
N GLU A 27 13.26 -2.30 -4.62
CA GLU A 27 12.61 -3.33 -3.80
C GLU A 27 11.10 -3.12 -3.73
N LEU A 28 10.45 -3.29 -4.89
CA LEU A 28 9.02 -3.09 -5.07
C LEU A 28 8.26 -4.43 -5.19
N PHE A 29 7.14 -4.52 -4.49
CA PHE A 29 6.23 -5.65 -4.48
C PHE A 29 4.94 -5.33 -5.23
N PRO A 30 4.42 -6.25 -6.06
CA PRO A 30 3.12 -6.08 -6.70
C PRO A 30 1.98 -6.24 -5.68
N ILE A 31 0.87 -5.57 -5.97
CA ILE A 31 -0.40 -5.72 -5.28
C ILE A 31 -1.23 -6.76 -6.06
N ASP A 32 -1.82 -7.73 -5.35
CA ASP A 32 -2.72 -8.72 -5.93
C ASP A 32 -4.14 -8.16 -6.09
N TRP A 33 -4.37 -7.38 -7.14
CA TRP A 33 -5.63 -6.64 -7.37
C TRP A 33 -6.89 -7.51 -7.47
N GLU A 34 -6.72 -8.81 -7.71
CA GLU A 34 -7.80 -9.80 -7.82
C GLU A 34 -8.08 -10.50 -6.49
N ASP A 35 -7.42 -10.10 -5.40
CA ASP A 35 -7.67 -10.64 -4.08
C ASP A 35 -9.13 -10.39 -3.67
N SER A 36 -9.87 -11.49 -3.51
CA SER A 36 -11.29 -11.52 -3.13
C SER A 36 -11.64 -10.73 -1.86
N ARG A 37 -10.65 -10.43 -1.00
CA ARG A 37 -10.85 -9.63 0.21
C ARG A 37 -11.10 -8.16 -0.10
N TRP A 38 -10.68 -7.68 -1.27
CA TRP A 38 -10.78 -6.27 -1.63
C TRP A 38 -12.01 -6.01 -2.49
N LYS A 39 -12.72 -4.94 -2.14
CA LYS A 39 -13.92 -4.52 -2.86
C LYS A 39 -13.53 -3.45 -3.86
N ASN A 40 -13.53 -3.80 -5.16
CA ASN A 40 -13.41 -2.82 -6.22
C ASN A 40 -14.74 -2.10 -6.44
N THR A 41 -14.72 -0.77 -6.43
CA THR A 41 -15.86 0.10 -6.72
C THR A 41 -15.60 1.03 -7.89
N SER A 42 -14.60 0.74 -8.74
CA SER A 42 -14.39 1.52 -9.95
C SER A 42 -15.50 1.24 -10.97
N GLU A 43 -15.92 2.29 -11.68
CA GLU A 43 -16.84 2.19 -12.82
C GLU A 43 -16.07 1.98 -14.14
N ILE A 44 -14.73 2.03 -14.10
CA ILE A 44 -13.85 1.89 -15.26
C ILE A 44 -13.25 0.49 -15.27
N GLU A 45 -13.49 -0.24 -16.35
CA GLU A 45 -12.97 -1.60 -16.51
C GLU A 45 -11.44 -1.64 -16.40
N GLY A 46 -10.93 -2.61 -15.64
CA GLY A 46 -9.50 -2.80 -15.41
C GLY A 46 -8.88 -1.85 -14.39
N LEU A 47 -9.60 -0.86 -13.86
CA LEU A 47 -9.10 0.00 -12.79
C LEU A 47 -9.64 -0.41 -11.43
N PHE A 48 -8.86 -0.13 -10.39
CA PHE A 48 -9.23 -0.41 -9.02
C PHE A 48 -9.52 0.87 -8.24
N THR A 49 -10.70 0.94 -7.61
CA THR A 49 -11.04 1.93 -6.57
C THR A 49 -11.44 1.18 -5.32
N GLY A 50 -10.76 1.47 -4.21
CA GLY A 50 -11.06 0.79 -2.95
C GLY A 50 -9.94 0.94 -1.94
N MET A 51 -9.98 0.12 -0.90
CA MET A 51 -8.93 0.01 0.10
C MET A 51 -8.19 -1.30 -0.08
N VAL A 52 -6.86 -1.22 -0.09
CA VAL A 52 -5.95 -2.35 -0.22
C VAL A 52 -5.09 -2.40 1.03
N THR A 53 -5.07 -3.54 1.73
CA THR A 53 -4.18 -3.74 2.88
C THR A 53 -2.95 -4.52 2.43
N VAL A 54 -1.76 -3.96 2.65
CA VAL A 54 -0.50 -4.60 2.32
C VAL A 54 0.30 -4.90 3.58
N ALA A 55 0.97 -6.05 3.58
CA ALA A 55 1.93 -6.41 4.60
C ALA A 55 3.28 -5.79 4.26
N LEU A 56 3.89 -5.13 5.24
CA LEU A 56 5.20 -4.50 5.08
C LEU A 56 6.24 -5.39 5.75
N ALA A 57 6.80 -6.32 4.96
CA ALA A 57 7.74 -7.33 5.45
C ALA A 57 8.94 -6.69 6.17
N GLY A 58 9.24 -7.19 7.37
CA GLY A 58 10.29 -6.67 8.26
C GLY A 58 9.82 -5.59 9.25
N GLY A 59 8.61 -5.06 9.08
CA GLY A 59 8.14 -3.88 9.80
C GLY A 59 8.84 -2.64 9.26
N PHE A 60 8.07 -1.59 8.97
CA PHE A 60 8.66 -0.28 8.72
C PHE A 60 8.86 0.40 10.06
N ASP A 61 10.07 0.90 10.30
CA ASP A 61 10.32 1.84 11.39
C ASP A 61 10.16 3.29 10.89
N THR A 62 10.46 4.26 11.75
CA THR A 62 10.35 5.68 11.41
C THR A 62 11.41 6.17 10.43
N GLU A 63 12.45 5.37 10.15
CA GLU A 63 13.56 5.72 9.26
C GLU A 63 13.39 5.09 7.86
N ASP A 64 12.58 4.04 7.75
CA ASP A 64 12.23 3.41 6.48
C ASP A 64 11.39 4.33 5.58
N SER A 65 11.72 4.35 4.28
CA SER A 65 10.95 5.06 3.25
C SER A 65 9.90 4.16 2.62
N LEU A 66 8.66 4.63 2.50
CA LEU A 66 7.61 3.94 1.75
C LEU A 66 7.51 4.49 0.33
N VAL A 67 7.90 3.66 -0.64
CA VAL A 67 7.81 3.97 -2.07
C VAL A 67 6.53 3.38 -2.64
N LEU A 68 5.79 4.20 -3.38
CA LEU A 68 4.61 3.81 -4.15
C LEU A 68 4.88 4.16 -5.60
N SER A 69 4.89 3.16 -6.47
CA SER A 69 5.36 3.30 -7.83
C SER A 69 4.41 2.64 -8.82
N GLN A 70 4.29 3.23 -9.99
CA GLN A 70 3.46 2.73 -11.08
C GLN A 70 4.07 3.18 -12.41
N ALA A 71 3.97 2.30 -13.42
CA ALA A 71 4.59 2.51 -14.73
C ALA A 71 3.68 3.32 -15.66
N ASP A 72 4.13 4.51 -16.07
CA ASP A 72 3.47 5.38 -17.05
C ASP A 72 3.03 4.58 -18.31
N PRO A 73 1.84 4.83 -18.90
CA PRO A 73 0.90 5.93 -18.68
C PRO A 73 -0.28 5.59 -17.76
N LEU A 74 -0.18 4.52 -16.96
CA LEU A 74 -1.32 4.08 -16.14
C LEU A 74 -1.63 5.11 -15.04
N PRO A 75 -2.87 5.16 -14.54
CA PRO A 75 -3.21 6.03 -13.42
C PRO A 75 -2.74 5.44 -12.07
N CYS A 76 -2.21 6.29 -11.21
CA CYS A 76 -1.94 6.01 -9.80
C CYS A 76 -2.44 7.18 -8.95
N THR A 77 -3.63 7.04 -8.38
CA THR A 77 -4.24 8.08 -7.53
C THR A 77 -4.46 7.54 -6.13
N ILE A 78 -3.72 8.12 -5.18
CA ILE A 78 -3.80 7.76 -3.77
C ILE A 78 -4.65 8.80 -3.04
N ARG A 79 -5.72 8.33 -2.40
CA ARG A 79 -6.63 9.16 -1.60
C ARG A 79 -6.21 9.24 -0.14
N ALA A 80 -5.69 8.13 0.40
CA ALA A 80 -5.21 8.07 1.79
C ALA A 80 -4.21 6.93 1.98
N ILE A 81 -3.28 7.12 2.91
CA ILE A 81 -2.38 6.09 3.44
C ILE A 81 -2.68 5.98 4.93
N ILE A 82 -3.05 4.79 5.38
CA ILE A 82 -3.46 4.52 6.77
C ILE A 82 -2.49 3.50 7.36
N PRO A 83 -1.46 3.93 8.12
CA PRO A 83 -0.50 3.02 8.73
C PRO A 83 -1.16 2.25 9.89
N ARG A 84 -0.93 0.94 9.99
CA ARG A 84 -1.28 0.15 11.16
C ARG A 84 -0.05 0.01 12.05
N LEU A 85 -0.08 0.74 13.16
CA LEU A 85 1.04 0.82 14.09
C LEU A 85 0.87 -0.20 15.22
N GLU A 86 1.91 -0.99 15.43
CA GLU A 86 2.09 -1.83 16.59
C GLU A 86 3.07 -1.18 17.56
N LYS A 87 2.63 -0.98 18.80
CA LYS A 87 3.48 -0.48 19.88
C LYS A 87 3.88 -1.63 20.79
N THR A 88 5.17 -1.91 20.88
CA THR A 88 5.70 -2.89 21.86
C THR A 88 6.49 -2.16 22.94
N GLY A 89 6.11 -2.34 24.22
CA GLY A 89 6.80 -1.81 25.40
C GLY A 89 5.95 -0.93 26.32
N ARG A 90 6.29 -0.92 27.62
CA ARG A 90 5.70 -0.05 28.67
C ARG A 90 6.18 1.40 28.57
#